data_AF-A0A1B7W308-F1
#
_entry.id   AF-A0A1B7W308-F1
#
_cell.length_a   1.000
_cell.length_b   1.000
_cell.length_c   1.000
_cell.angle_alpha   90.00
_cell.angle_beta   90.00
_cell.angle_gamma   90.00
#
_symmetry.space_group_name_H-M   'P 1'
#
loop_
_entity.id
_entity.type
_entity.pdbx_description
1 polymer ?
#
loop_
_entity_poly.entity_id
_entity_poly.type
_entity_poly.pdbx_seq_one_letter_code
_entity_poly.pdbx_strand_id
1 'polypeptide(L)'
;IAAAVGLEKGVYLTEDGGKNWSNIFPTTALITSLAITPSNPDRIFFGDEQGKLYTSSDGGKTWQNLPLPANMGAVDTIAFSPNLDRDKTFFSRVLKSRWPD
;
A
#
# COMPACT_ATOMS: atom_id res chain seq x y z
N ILE A 1 5.62 -10.72 14.22
CA ILE A 1 4.41 -10.42 13.41
C ILE A 1 4.73 -9.13 12.68
N ALA A 2 4.64 -9.14 11.35
CA ALA A 2 4.86 -7.94 10.57
C ALA A 2 3.59 -7.09 10.52
N ALA A 3 3.71 -5.80 10.76
CA ALA A 3 2.62 -4.84 10.60
C ALA A 3 3.15 -3.57 9.94
N ALA A 4 2.33 -2.93 9.11
CA ALA A 4 2.70 -1.72 8.43
C ALA A 4 1.64 -0.63 8.60
N VAL A 5 2.07 0.63 8.65
CA VAL A 5 1.19 1.81 8.74
C VAL A 5 1.59 2.87 7.72
N GLY A 6 0.60 3.55 7.15
CA GLY A 6 0.77 4.66 6.22
C GLY A 6 0.48 6.00 6.90
N LEU A 7 1.37 6.97 6.71
CA LEU A 7 1.26 8.34 7.21
C LEU A 7 1.68 9.32 6.09
N GLU A 8 1.42 10.62 6.24
CA GLU A 8 1.94 11.66 5.32
C GLU A 8 3.46 11.60 5.15
N LYS A 9 4.19 11.02 6.12
CA LYS A 9 5.65 10.93 6.13
C LYS A 9 6.21 9.60 5.60
N GLY A 10 5.35 8.68 5.18
CA GLY A 10 5.77 7.42 4.57
C GLY A 10 5.06 6.16 5.05
N VAL A 11 5.58 5.04 4.59
CA VAL A 11 5.18 3.69 5.03
C VAL A 11 6.17 3.19 6.06
N TYR A 12 5.66 2.78 7.21
CA TYR A 12 6.46 2.25 8.31
C TYR A 12 6.15 0.78 8.52
N LEU A 13 7.18 -0.02 8.78
CA LEU A 13 7.09 -1.46 9.04
C LEU A 13 7.70 -1.79 10.40
N THR A 14 7.05 -2.71 11.10
CA THR A 14 7.60 -3.38 12.29
C THR A 14 7.65 -4.89 12.05
N GLU A 15 8.66 -5.56 12.60
CA GLU A 15 8.77 -7.02 12.61
C GLU A 15 8.64 -7.61 14.02
N ASP A 16 8.67 -6.76 15.05
CA ASP A 16 8.74 -7.12 16.46
C ASP A 16 7.45 -6.82 17.25
N GLY A 17 6.33 -6.72 16.52
CA GLY A 17 5.01 -6.48 17.11
C GLY A 17 4.78 -5.02 17.51
N GLY A 18 5.45 -4.08 16.85
CA GLY A 18 5.25 -2.64 17.03
C GLY A 18 6.16 -1.99 18.06
N LYS A 19 7.20 -2.68 18.53
CA LYS A 19 8.17 -2.11 19.47
C LYS A 19 9.13 -1.18 18.76
N ASN A 20 9.57 -1.55 17.56
CA ASN A 20 10.39 -0.73 16.68
C ASN A 20 9.74 -0.61 15.30
N TRP A 21 9.85 0.58 14.71
CA TRP A 21 9.30 0.90 13.39
C TRP A 21 10.37 1.51 12.51
N SER A 22 10.46 1.02 11.27
CA SER A 22 11.37 1.51 10.24
C SER A 22 10.58 2.17 9.13
N ASN A 23 10.98 3.38 8.70
CA ASN A 23 10.41 4.00 7.51
C ASN A 23 10.99 3.30 6.27
N ILE A 24 10.18 2.49 5.61
CA ILE A 24 10.55 1.68 4.43
C ILE A 24 10.17 2.37 3.12
N PHE A 25 9.44 3.48 3.19
CA PHE A 25 9.13 4.33 2.03
C PHE A 25 8.90 5.79 2.47
N PRO A 26 9.96 6.61 2.55
CA PRO A 26 9.83 8.02 2.87
C PRO A 26 9.12 8.77 1.73
N THR A 27 8.06 9.50 2.06
CA THR A 27 7.35 10.36 1.11
C THR A 27 6.68 11.52 1.85
N THR A 28 6.20 12.50 1.11
CA THR A 28 5.30 13.55 1.60
C THR A 28 3.85 13.35 1.17
N ALA A 29 3.59 12.35 0.31
CA ALA A 29 2.23 12.02 -0.13
C ALA A 29 1.47 11.33 1.00
N LEU A 30 0.19 11.67 1.16
CA LEU A 30 -0.66 10.95 2.08
C LEU A 30 -0.88 9.51 1.60
N ILE A 31 -0.42 8.55 2.39
CA ILE A 31 -0.73 7.13 2.19
C ILE A 31 -2.17 6.89 2.64
N THR A 32 -3.01 6.46 1.71
CA THR A 32 -4.46 6.34 1.91
C THR A 32 -4.93 4.90 2.09
N SER A 33 -4.14 3.92 1.63
CA SER A 33 -4.37 2.50 1.87
C SER A 33 -3.06 1.73 1.91
N LEU A 34 -3.05 0.64 2.67
CA LEU A 34 -1.89 -0.23 2.85
C LEU A 34 -2.38 -1.64 3.16
N ALA A 35 -1.81 -2.63 2.48
CA ALA A 35 -2.19 -4.02 2.63
C ALA A 35 -0.97 -4.93 2.44
N ILE A 36 -0.84 -5.93 3.32
CA ILE A 36 0.16 -6.99 3.24
C ILE A 36 -0.57 -8.27 2.83
N THR A 37 0.00 -9.04 1.89
CA THR A 37 -0.69 -10.26 1.46
C THR A 37 -0.66 -11.33 2.55
N PRO A 38 -1.76 -12.06 2.81
CA PRO A 38 -1.79 -13.08 3.85
C PRO A 38 -0.87 -14.28 3.59
N SER A 39 -0.66 -14.64 2.31
CA SER A 39 0.16 -15.78 1.91
C SER A 39 1.66 -15.46 1.88
N ASN A 40 2.04 -14.20 1.69
CA ASN A 40 3.43 -13.77 1.65
C ASN A 40 3.61 -12.35 2.25
N PRO A 41 4.18 -12.22 3.46
CA PRO A 41 4.37 -10.93 4.10
C PRO A 41 5.39 -10.02 3.39
N ASP A 42 6.26 -10.58 2.54
CA ASP A 42 7.19 -9.78 1.73
C ASP A 42 6.48 -9.01 0.61
N ARG A 43 5.24 -9.41 0.29
CA ARG A 43 4.42 -8.75 -0.71
C ARG A 43 3.51 -7.71 -0.07
N ILE A 44 3.84 -6.45 -0.31
CA ILE A 44 3.19 -5.27 0.29
C ILE A 44 2.62 -4.41 -0.84
N PHE A 45 1.44 -3.82 -0.62
CA PHE A 45 0.82 -2.86 -1.52
C PHE A 45 0.38 -1.62 -0.74
N PHE A 46 0.54 -0.44 -1.32
CA PHE A 46 -0.06 0.77 -0.77
C PHE A 46 -0.52 1.72 -1.87
N GLY A 47 -1.55 2.48 -1.55
CA GLY A 47 -2.10 3.54 -2.37
C GLY A 47 -1.85 4.90 -1.74
N ASP A 48 -1.71 5.94 -2.57
CA ASP A 48 -1.65 7.32 -2.11
C ASP A 48 -2.86 8.16 -2.58
N GLU A 49 -2.95 9.38 -2.05
CA GLU A 49 -3.99 10.36 -2.40
C GLU A 49 -3.95 10.83 -3.87
N GLN A 50 -2.81 10.67 -4.54
CA GLN A 50 -2.61 11.07 -5.94
C GLN A 50 -3.03 9.97 -6.92
N GLY A 51 -3.49 8.83 -6.40
CA GLY A 51 -3.90 7.70 -7.22
C GLY A 51 -2.75 6.84 -7.70
N LYS A 52 -1.61 6.89 -7.03
CA LYS A 52 -0.49 5.98 -7.31
C LYS A 52 -0.66 4.73 -6.46
N LEU A 53 -0.45 3.58 -7.10
CA LEU A 53 -0.40 2.28 -6.46
C LEU A 53 1.04 1.79 -6.50
N TYR A 54 1.53 1.29 -5.38
CA TYR A 54 2.87 0.76 -5.24
C TYR A 54 2.82 -0.68 -4.75
N THR A 55 3.81 -1.47 -5.16
CA THR A 55 4.02 -2.81 -4.64
C THR A 55 5.49 -3.08 -4.35
N SER A 56 5.74 -3.87 -3.31
CA SER A 56 7.03 -4.48 -3.01
C SER A 56 6.86 -6.00 -3.00
N SER A 57 7.92 -6.72 -3.36
CA SER A 57 7.99 -8.18 -3.29
C SER A 57 9.15 -8.68 -2.40
N ASP A 58 9.78 -7.78 -1.65
CA ASP A 58 10.98 -8.04 -0.85
C ASP A 58 10.90 -7.44 0.56
N GLY A 59 9.68 -7.28 1.08
CA GLY A 59 9.43 -6.76 2.44
C GLY A 59 9.60 -5.25 2.54
N GLY A 60 9.45 -4.52 1.44
CA GLY A 60 9.56 -3.06 1.40
C GLY A 60 10.97 -2.53 1.21
N LYS A 61 11.93 -3.36 0.78
CA LYS A 61 13.29 -2.92 0.46
C LYS A 61 13.33 -2.21 -0.89
N THR A 62 12.57 -2.71 -1.86
CA THR A 62 12.37 -2.09 -3.17
C THR A 62 10.90 -1.97 -3.51
N TRP A 63 10.57 -0.98 -4.34
CA TRP A 63 9.21 -0.62 -4.68
C TRP A 63 9.03 -0.41 -6.18
N GLN A 64 7.90 -0.86 -6.70
CA GLN A 64 7.47 -0.68 -8.07
C GLN A 64 6.17 0.10 -8.10
N ASN A 65 6.06 1.07 -9.00
CA ASN A 65 4.79 1.74 -9.27
C ASN A 65 3.96 0.87 -10.21
N LEU A 66 2.73 0.57 -9.81
CA LEU A 66 1.75 -0.11 -10.64
C LEU A 66 0.90 0.95 -11.35
N PRO A 67 0.98 1.04 -12.68
CA PRO A 67 0.26 2.05 -13.42
C PRO A 67 -1.25 1.82 -13.30
N LEU A 68 -1.96 2.84 -12.86
CA LEU A 68 -3.42 2.93 -12.93
C LEU A 68 -3.82 3.85 -14.09
N PRO A 69 -5.04 3.68 -14.65
CA PRO A 69 -5.60 4.67 -15.56
C PRO A 69 -5.48 6.09 -15.00
N ALA A 70 -5.31 7.08 -15.89
CA ALA A 70 -5.19 8.47 -15.46
C ALA A 70 -6.46 8.96 -14.75
N ASN A 71 -6.30 9.87 -13.79
CA ASN A 71 -7.38 10.58 -13.11
C ASN A 71 -8.37 9.69 -12.33
N MET A 72 -7.94 8.53 -11.84
CA MET A 72 -8.81 7.68 -11.02
C MET A 72 -9.09 8.26 -9.62
N GLY A 73 -8.20 9.09 -9.08
CA GLY A 73 -8.30 9.65 -7.72
C GLY A 73 -7.55 8.81 -6.68
N ALA A 74 -7.76 9.09 -5.39
CA ALA A 74 -7.05 8.44 -4.29
C ALA A 74 -7.35 6.94 -4.20
N VAL A 75 -6.31 6.12 -4.04
CA VAL A 75 -6.45 4.66 -3.85
C VAL A 75 -6.81 4.37 -2.39
N ASP A 76 -8.10 4.31 -2.10
CA ASP A 76 -8.64 4.34 -0.73
C ASP A 76 -8.70 2.97 -0.05
N THR A 77 -8.81 1.89 -0.82
CA THR A 77 -8.75 0.54 -0.26
C THR A 77 -8.05 -0.43 -1.19
N ILE A 78 -7.46 -1.46 -0.60
CA ILE A 78 -6.84 -2.59 -1.28
C ILE A 78 -7.33 -3.84 -0.57
N ALA A 79 -7.95 -4.75 -1.32
CA ALA A 79 -8.41 -6.04 -0.83
C ALA A 79 -7.92 -7.16 -1.75
N PHE A 80 -7.43 -8.25 -1.18
CA PHE A 80 -6.92 -9.37 -1.97
C PHE A 80 -8.02 -10.38 -2.27
N SER A 81 -7.98 -10.98 -3.47
CA SER A 81 -8.75 -12.19 -3.75
C SER A 81 -8.37 -13.29 -2.75
N PRO A 82 -9.32 -14.09 -2.24
CA PRO A 82 -9.00 -15.29 -1.47
C PRO A 82 -8.09 -16.28 -2.23
N ASN A 83 -8.05 -16.19 -3.56
CA ASN A 83 -7.22 -17.02 -4.45
C ASN A 83 -6.03 -16.26 -5.05
N LEU A 84 -5.54 -15.21 -4.38
CA LEU A 84 -4.49 -14.32 -4.85
C LEU A 84 -3.27 -15.04 -5.46
N ASP A 85 -2.82 -16.14 -4.84
CA ASP A 85 -1.64 -16.87 -5.32
C ASP A 85 -1.85 -17.53 -6.68
N ARG A 86 -3.11 -17.84 -7.03
CA ARG A 86 -3.48 -18.45 -8.31
C ARG A 86 -3.87 -17.40 -9.34
N ASP A 87 -4.74 -16.47 -8.97
CA ASP A 87 -5.37 -15.52 -9.90
C ASP A 87 -4.67 -14.17 -9.99
N LYS A 88 -3.74 -13.88 -9.06
CA LYS A 88 -3.00 -12.62 -8.94
C LYS A 88 -3.92 -11.39 -8.87
N THR A 89 -5.14 -11.57 -8.36
CA THR A 89 -6.21 -10.56 -8.36
C THR A 89 -6.31 -9.85 -7.02
N PHE A 90 -6.40 -8.52 -7.08
CA PHE A 90 -6.77 -7.67 -5.97
C PHE A 90 -7.80 -6.64 -6.44
N PHE A 91 -8.57 -6.12 -5.51
CA PHE A 91 -9.58 -5.10 -5.73
C PHE A 91 -9.13 -3.82 -5.08
N SER A 92 -9.46 -2.69 -5.71
CA SER A 92 -9.25 -1.39 -5.13
C SER A 92 -10.45 -0.49 -5.39
N ARG A 93 -10.79 0.30 -4.37
CA ARG A 93 -11.73 1.41 -4.48
C ARG A 93 -10.93 2.67 -4.69
N VAL A 94 -11.34 3.46 -5.66
CA VAL A 94 -10.72 4.75 -5.94
C VAL A 94 -11.74 5.87 -5.71
N LEU A 95 -11.30 6.94 -5.04
CA LEU A 95 -12.12 8.09 -4.69
C LEU A 95 -11.66 9.33 -5.46
N LYS A 96 -12.57 9.90 -6.27
CA LYS A 96 -12.33 11.18 -6.92
C LYS A 96 -12.65 12.32 -5.94
N SER A 97 -11.60 12.86 -5.32
CA SER A 97 -11.59 13.87 -4.26
C SER A 97 -12.25 13.42 -2.94
N ARG A 98 -11.48 13.47 -1.85
CA ARG A 98 -11.96 13.27 -0.47
C ARG A 98 -12.14 14.60 0.27
N TRP A 99 -11.68 15.72 -0.30
CA TRP A 99 -11.62 17.03 0.33
C TRP A 99 -11.98 18.13 -0.68
N PRO A 100 -12.85 19.10 -0.34
CA PRO A 100 -13.04 20.27 -1.18
C PRO A 100 -11.77 21.12 -1.18
N ASP A 101 -11.48 21.75 -2.34
CA ASP A 101 -10.49 22.81 -2.46
C ASP A 101 -10.74 23.95 -1.45
#